data_AF-A0A8E6QVT3-F1
#
_entry.id   AF-A0A8E6QVT3-F1
#
_cell.length_a   1.000
_cell.length_b   1.000
_cell.length_c   1.000
_cell.angle_alpha   90.00
_cell.angle_beta   90.00
_cell.angle_gamma   90.00
#
_symmetry.space_group_name_H-M   'P 1'
#
loop_
_entity.id
_entity.type
_entity.pdbx_description
1 polymer ?
#
loop_
_entity_poly.entity_id
_entity_poly.type
_entity_poly.pdbx_seq_one_letter_code
_entity_poly.pdbx_strand_id
1 'polypeptide(L)'
;MGHYTIRTSDEEDMVIRKAQEATGQASASKTFMTAILELQQNRDAVAQLRHELAKEKARSQALATSVREFRTHMNIMFDLADD
;
A
#
# COMPACT_ATOMS: atom_id res chain seq x y z
N MET A 1 -26.95 -11.04 3.72
CA MET A 1 -25.95 -11.20 4.79
C MET A 1 -26.38 -12.38 5.64
N GLY A 2 -25.72 -13.54 5.54
CA GLY A 2 -26.06 -14.73 6.31
C GLY A 2 -25.56 -14.61 7.76
N HIS A 3 -26.37 -15.02 8.73
CA HIS A 3 -25.94 -15.15 10.11
C HIS A 3 -25.11 -16.43 10.27
N TYR A 4 -23.84 -16.27 10.65
CA TYR A 4 -22.97 -17.39 11.00
C TYR A 4 -22.89 -17.50 12.52
N THR A 5 -23.32 -18.65 13.06
CA THR A 5 -23.22 -18.97 14.49
C THR A 5 -22.04 -19.91 14.69
N ILE A 6 -21.09 -19.51 15.53
CA ILE A 6 -19.94 -20.33 15.92
C ILE A 6 -20.23 -20.83 17.35
N ARG A 7 -20.10 -22.13 17.59
CA ARG A 7 -20.21 -22.70 18.94
C ARG A 7 -18.88 -22.50 19.66
N THR A 8 -18.95 -21.92 20.85
CA THR A 8 -17.83 -21.65 21.74
C THR A 8 -17.98 -22.45 23.03
N SER A 9 -16.85 -22.79 23.64
CA SER A 9 -16.75 -23.31 25.01
C SER A 9 -16.80 -22.18 26.03
N ASP A 10 -17.05 -22.51 27.30
CA ASP A 10 -17.14 -21.52 28.39
C ASP A 10 -15.87 -20.67 28.52
N GLU A 11 -14.71 -21.27 28.24
CA GLU A 11 -13.41 -20.60 28.28
C GLU A 11 -13.24 -19.60 27.11
N GLU A 12 -13.69 -20.00 25.91
CA GLU A 12 -13.72 -19.13 24.73
C GLU A 12 -14.71 -17.97 24.89
N ASP A 13 -15.87 -18.20 25.51
CA ASP A 13 -16.85 -17.15 25.82
C ASP A 13 -16.28 -16.10 26.78
N MET A 14 -15.48 -16.54 27.75
CA MET A 14 -14.82 -15.65 28.70
C MET A 14 -13.77 -14.77 28.02
N VAL A 15 -12.99 -15.35 27.09
CA VAL A 15 -12.02 -14.61 26.25
C VAL A 15 -12.73 -13.61 25.34
N ILE A 16 -13.85 -14.02 24.72
CA ILE A 16 -14.65 -13.16 23.84
C ILE A 16 -15.21 -11.98 24.62
N ARG A 17 -15.77 -12.19 25.83
CA ARG A 17 -16.23 -11.09 26.69
C ARG A 17 -15.11 -10.12 27.04
N LYS A 18 -13.95 -10.63 27.43
CA LYS A 18 -12.79 -9.78 27.76
C LYS A 18 -12.33 -8.96 26.56
N ALA A 19 -12.36 -9.54 25.36
CA ALA A 19 -12.06 -8.81 24.12
C ALA A 19 -13.14 -7.77 23.78
N GLN A 20 -14.43 -8.07 23.99
CA GLN A 20 -15.54 -7.13 23.81
C GLN A 20 -15.42 -5.93 24.77
N GLU A 21 -15.06 -6.18 26.03
CA GLU A 21 -14.85 -5.12 27.03
C GLU A 21 -13.64 -4.24 26.68
N ALA A 22 -12.53 -4.82 26.23
CA ALA A 22 -11.34 -4.07 25.85
C ALA A 22 -11.51 -3.24 24.57
N THR A 23 -12.40 -3.66 23.67
CA THR A 23 -12.62 -3.01 22.36
C THR A 23 -13.88 -2.14 22.32
N GLY A 24 -14.76 -2.25 23.32
CA GLY A 24 -16.04 -1.53 23.38
C GLY A 24 -17.07 -1.97 22.31
N GLN A 25 -16.85 -3.11 21.64
CA GLN A 25 -17.70 -3.60 20.57
C GLN A 25 -18.48 -4.86 20.97
N ALA A 26 -19.74 -4.96 20.52
CA ALA A 26 -20.69 -6.01 20.89
C ALA A 26 -20.34 -7.44 20.41
N SER A 27 -19.33 -7.62 19.56
CA SER A 27 -18.88 -8.92 19.08
C SER A 27 -17.43 -8.87 18.63
N ALA A 28 -16.57 -9.69 19.25
CA ALA A 28 -15.18 -9.87 18.83
C ALA A 28 -15.08 -10.26 17.34
N SER A 29 -16.02 -11.07 16.84
CA SER A 29 -16.09 -11.47 15.44
C SER A 29 -16.26 -10.29 14.48
N LYS A 30 -17.02 -9.26 14.89
CA LYS A 30 -17.18 -8.02 14.11
C LYS A 30 -15.87 -7.24 14.06
N THR A 31 -15.17 -7.13 15.18
CA THR A 31 -13.85 -6.47 15.26
C THR A 31 -12.82 -7.17 14.40
N PHE A 32 -12.74 -8.50 14.45
CA PHE A 32 -11.84 -9.27 13.61
C PHE A 32 -12.16 -9.14 12.12
N MET A 33 -13.44 -9.19 11.74
CA MET A 33 -13.86 -8.96 10.35
C MET A 33 -13.48 -7.57 9.85
N THR A 34 -13.69 -6.53 10.65
CA THR A 34 -13.27 -5.16 10.30
C THR A 34 -11.77 -5.06 10.14
N ALA A 35 -10.99 -5.61 11.07
CA ALA A 35 -9.53 -5.61 10.99
C ALA A 35 -8.99 -6.37 9.76
N ILE A 36 -9.63 -7.48 9.39
CA ILE A 36 -9.28 -8.25 8.18
C ILE A 36 -9.55 -7.41 6.92
N LEU A 37 -10.69 -6.73 6.85
CA LEU A 37 -11.04 -5.87 5.70
C LEU A 37 -10.09 -4.68 5.58
N GLU A 38 -9.78 -4.01 6.70
CA GLU A 38 -8.81 -2.92 6.74
C GLU A 38 -7.42 -3.38 6.33
N LEU A 39 -6.98 -4.56 6.77
CA LEU A 39 -5.71 -5.15 6.35
C LEU A 39 -5.68 -5.43 4.84
N GLN A 40 -6.79 -5.92 4.28
CA GLN A 40 -6.91 -6.14 2.83
C GLN A 40 -6.83 -4.81 2.06
N GLN A 41 -7.59 -3.80 2.47
CA GLN A 41 -7.54 -2.47 1.87
C GLN A 41 -6.14 -1.85 1.93
N ASN A 42 -5.45 -1.99 3.07
CA ASN A 42 -4.08 -1.52 3.24
C ASN A 42 -3.10 -2.26 2.32
N ARG A 43 -3.26 -3.57 2.14
CA ARG A 43 -2.44 -4.35 1.21
C ARG A 43 -2.64 -3.90 -0.23
N ASP A 44 -3.88 -3.64 -0.64
CA ASP A 44 -4.20 -3.17 -1.98
C ASP A 44 -3.63 -1.76 -2.22
N ALA A 45 -3.77 -0.85 -1.25
CA ALA A 45 -3.19 0.48 -1.29
C ALA A 45 -1.65 0.44 -1.41
N VAL A 46 -0.99 -0.44 -0.65
CA VAL A 46 0.47 -0.63 -0.74
C VAL A 46 0.88 -1.17 -2.11
N ALA A 47 0.11 -2.09 -2.69
CA ALA A 47 0.38 -2.61 -4.03
C ALA A 47 0.27 -1.49 -5.09
N GLN A 48 -0.76 -0.65 -5.01
CA GLN A 48 -0.94 0.51 -5.89
C GLN A 48 0.21 1.52 -5.75
N LEU A 49 0.59 1.88 -4.52
CA LEU A 49 1.70 2.80 -4.26
C LEU A 49 3.02 2.27 -4.80
N ARG A 50 3.28 0.96 -4.70
CA ARG A 50 4.47 0.34 -5.29
C ARG A 50 4.46 0.44 -6.82
N HIS A 51 3.31 0.29 -7.45
CA HIS A 51 3.16 0.42 -8.89
C HIS A 51 3.44 1.86 -9.35
N GLU A 52 2.81 2.85 -8.71
CA GLU A 52 3.04 4.28 -9.00
C GLU A 52 4.51 4.66 -8.77
N LEU A 53 5.14 4.17 -7.70
CA LEU A 53 6.56 4.39 -7.44
C LEU A 53 7.45 3.81 -8.54
N ALA A 54 7.16 2.61 -9.04
CA ALA A 54 7.91 1.99 -10.13
C ALA A 54 7.77 2.82 -11.42
N LYS A 55 6.56 3.29 -11.72
CA LYS A 55 6.27 4.15 -12.87
C LYS A 55 7.02 5.49 -12.80
N GLU A 56 7.00 6.15 -11.65
CA GLU A 56 7.70 7.43 -11.49
C GLU A 56 9.23 7.26 -11.53
N LYS A 57 9.77 6.16 -10.99
CA LYS A 57 11.20 5.82 -11.15
C LYS A 57 11.59 5.65 -12.62
N ALA A 58 10.79 4.93 -13.40
CA ALA A 58 11.04 4.77 -14.83
C ALA A 58 10.98 6.12 -15.57
N ARG A 59 10.01 6.97 -15.23
CA ARG A 59 9.88 8.32 -15.79
C ARG A 59 11.08 9.20 -15.45
N SER A 60 11.52 9.19 -14.20
CA SER A 60 12.69 9.94 -13.74
C SER A 60 13.98 9.47 -14.42
N GLN A 61 14.16 8.16 -14.62
CA GLN A 61 15.28 7.62 -15.38
C GLN A 61 15.26 8.07 -16.85
N ALA A 62 14.10 8.02 -17.51
CA ALA A 62 13.96 8.52 -18.88
C ALA A 62 14.30 10.01 -18.99
N LEU A 63 13.83 10.83 -18.02
CA LEU A 63 14.16 12.25 -17.96
C LEU A 63 15.66 12.48 -17.76
N ALA A 64 16.30 11.74 -16.85
CA ALA A 64 17.73 11.85 -16.60
C ALA A 64 18.57 11.51 -17.85
N THR A 65 18.14 10.49 -18.62
CA THR A 65 18.76 10.16 -19.90
C THR A 65 18.57 11.28 -20.92
N SER A 66 17.36 11.82 -21.06
CA SER A 66 17.07 12.93 -21.97
C SER A 66 17.90 14.19 -21.66
N VAL A 67 18.05 14.54 -20.38
CA VAL A 67 18.90 15.66 -19.95
C VAL A 67 20.37 15.42 -20.31
N ARG A 68 20.85 14.18 -20.16
CA ARG A 68 22.22 13.82 -20.53
C ARG A 68 22.44 13.95 -22.03
N GLU A 69 21.51 13.43 -22.83
CA GLU A 69 21.56 13.53 -24.30
C GLU A 69 21.53 14.99 -24.76
N PHE A 70 20.64 15.79 -24.18
CA PHE A 70 20.58 17.24 -24.44
C PHE A 70 21.92 17.92 -24.16
N ARG A 71 22.53 17.63 -23.00
CA ARG A 71 23.86 18.17 -22.65
C ARG A 71 24.93 17.75 -23.65
N THR A 72 24.94 16.48 -24.07
CA THR A 72 25.90 15.98 -25.07
C THR A 72 25.73 16.73 -26.40
N HIS A 73 24.50 16.89 -26.89
CA HIS A 73 24.23 17.62 -28.13
C HIS A 73 24.62 19.10 -28.03
N MET A 74 24.35 19.75 -26.89
CA MET A 74 24.74 21.13 -26.67
C MET A 74 26.26 21.30 -26.69
N ASN A 75 27.01 20.40 -26.05
CA ASN A 75 28.47 20.44 -26.08
C ASN A 75 29.00 20.28 -27.51
N ILE A 76 28.46 19.34 -28.29
CA ILE A 76 28.85 19.16 -29.70
C ILE A 76 28.57 20.42 -30.52
N MET A 77 27.43 21.09 -30.31
CA MET A 77 27.12 22.34 -31.01
C MET A 77 28.10 23.47 -30.67
N PHE A 78 28.51 23.58 -29.40
CA PHE A 78 29.48 24.60 -28.99
C PHE A 78 30.88 24.29 -29.53
N ASP A 79 31.32 23.03 -29.46
CA ASP A 79 32.61 22.61 -30.02
C ASP A 79 32.68 22.87 -31.54
N LEU A 80 31.59 22.65 -32.27
CA LEU A 80 31.48 22.96 -33.71
C LEU A 80 31.38 24.46 -34.03
N ALA A 81 31.10 25.31 -33.04
CA ALA A 81 31.00 26.75 -33.21
C ALA A 81 32.30 27.50 -32.88
N ASP A 82 33.23 26.84 -32.18
CA ASP A 82 34.55 27.36 -31.81
C ASP A 82 35.64 27.03 -32.86
N ASP A 83 35.36 26.15 -33.84
CA ASP A 83 36.15 25.86 -35.05
C ASP A 83 35.69 26.70 -36.27
#